data_AF-A0A1F8T4N3-F1
#
_entry.id   AF-A0A1F8T4N3-F1
#
_cell.length_a   1.000
_cell.length_b   1.000
_cell.length_c   1.000
_cell.angle_alpha   90.00
_cell.angle_beta   90.00
_cell.angle_gamma   90.00
#
_symmetry.space_group_name_H-M   'P 1'
#
loop_
_entity.id
_entity.type
_entity.pdbx_description
1 polymer ?
#
loop_
_entity_poly.entity_id
_entity_poly.type
_entity_poly.pdbx_seq_one_letter_code
_entity_poly.pdbx_strand_id
1 'polypeptide(L)'
;MELPAVYKPAQGERPLWDFDQGTLSAREVAAYVTSHALGWDFVPPTVLRPNGPAGPGSLQLFVEADPERHYFTFSQAEKQQLRPVAVFDALINNADRKGGHVLLAPDGRLWLIDHGLCFHVEEKLRTVIWDFAGEPIPDGLKQDLIRFRDGLAGDIRLKTLYDPLLSEEELEALSVRLERLLAHGRFPMPNSERPYPWPLV
;
A
#
# COMPACT_ATOMS: atom_id res chain seq x y z
N MET A 1 28.64 1.98 -4.78
CA MET A 1 27.78 0.83 -5.14
C MET A 1 26.52 1.42 -5.75
N GLU A 2 26.15 0.98 -6.95
CA GLU A 2 24.91 1.41 -7.62
C GLU A 2 23.81 0.39 -7.28
N LEU A 3 22.59 0.87 -7.03
CA LEU A 3 21.42 0.04 -6.75
C LEU A 3 20.37 0.26 -7.83
N PRO A 4 19.78 -0.82 -8.41
CA PRO A 4 18.73 -0.68 -9.40
C PRO A 4 17.46 -0.08 -8.76
N ALA A 5 16.70 0.68 -9.55
CA ALA A 5 15.48 1.33 -9.10
C ALA A 5 14.43 1.38 -10.22
N VAL A 6 13.15 1.33 -9.81
CA VAL A 6 11.99 1.57 -10.68
C VAL A 6 11.63 3.04 -10.60
N TYR A 7 11.59 3.71 -11.75
CA TYR A 7 11.17 5.11 -11.85
C TYR A 7 9.81 5.20 -12.55
N LYS A 8 8.81 5.81 -11.89
CA LYS A 8 7.47 6.04 -12.44
C LYS A 8 7.23 7.55 -12.60
N PRO A 9 7.39 8.13 -13.80
CA PRO A 9 7.16 9.54 -14.04
C PRO A 9 5.67 9.88 -13.98
N ALA A 10 5.33 11.05 -13.43
CA ALA A 10 3.96 11.56 -13.42
C ALA A 10 3.39 11.74 -14.85
N GLN A 11 4.25 12.12 -15.80
CA GLN A 11 3.86 12.26 -17.22
C GLN A 11 3.55 10.92 -17.90
N GLY A 12 4.00 9.79 -17.33
CA GLY A 12 3.70 8.45 -17.83
C GLY A 12 2.41 7.86 -17.28
N GLU A 13 1.73 8.56 -16.36
CA GLU A 13 0.48 8.10 -15.78
C GLU A 13 -0.61 8.05 -16.86
N ARG A 14 -1.35 6.94 -16.89
CA ARG A 14 -2.56 6.85 -17.72
C ARG A 14 -3.67 7.59 -16.98
N PRO A 15 -4.42 8.49 -17.64
CA PRO A 15 -5.56 9.14 -17.02
C PRO A 15 -6.57 8.11 -16.54
N LEU A 16 -7.00 8.25 -15.28
CA LEU A 16 -8.08 7.49 -14.68
C LEU A 16 -9.25 8.44 -14.44
N TRP A 17 -10.47 7.93 -14.54
CA TRP A 17 -11.66 8.76 -14.35
C TRP A 17 -11.90 9.11 -12.88
N ASP A 18 -11.32 8.33 -11.96
CA ASP A 18 -11.51 8.41 -10.51
C ASP A 18 -10.22 8.70 -9.73
N PHE A 19 -9.16 9.18 -10.39
CA PHE A 19 -7.95 9.69 -9.72
C PHE A 19 -7.47 10.95 -10.43
N ASP A 20 -6.99 11.92 -9.66
CA ASP A 20 -6.41 13.14 -10.20
C ASP A 20 -5.13 12.85 -11.01
N GLN A 21 -4.97 13.53 -12.13
CA GLN A 21 -3.82 13.32 -13.01
C GLN A 21 -2.50 13.79 -12.37
N GLY A 22 -1.43 13.02 -12.55
CA GLY A 22 -0.08 13.37 -12.10
C GLY A 22 0.18 13.10 -10.62
N THR A 23 -0.72 12.37 -9.95
CA THR A 23 -0.68 12.17 -8.50
C THR A 23 -0.38 10.71 -8.09
N LEU A 24 -0.36 9.75 -9.03
CA LEU A 24 -0.15 8.34 -8.70
C LEU A 24 1.27 8.07 -8.17
N SER A 25 2.26 8.77 -8.72
CA SER A 25 3.64 8.69 -8.22
C SER A 25 3.79 9.11 -6.75
N ALA A 26 3.01 10.09 -6.28
CA ALA A 26 3.01 10.53 -4.89
C ALA A 26 2.45 9.45 -3.94
N ARG A 27 1.45 8.69 -4.39
CA ARG A 27 0.83 7.59 -3.63
C ARG A 27 1.78 6.41 -3.41
N GLU A 28 2.70 6.16 -4.34
CA GLU A 28 3.78 5.19 -4.14
C GLU A 28 4.65 5.55 -2.93
N VAL A 29 4.95 6.85 -2.78
CA VAL A 29 5.73 7.35 -1.64
C VAL A 29 4.88 7.34 -0.37
N ALA A 30 3.60 7.71 -0.45
CA ALA A 30 2.69 7.65 0.69
C ALA A 30 2.60 6.23 1.25
N ALA A 31 2.51 5.21 0.38
CA ALA A 31 2.52 3.80 0.79
C ALA A 31 3.83 3.40 1.48
N TYR A 32 4.98 3.86 0.99
CA TYR A 32 6.27 3.66 1.68
C TYR A 32 6.28 4.31 3.06
N VAL A 33 5.87 5.58 3.17
CA VAL A 33 5.79 6.30 4.44
C VAL A 33 4.86 5.58 5.42
N THR A 34 3.68 5.13 4.99
CA THR A 34 2.75 4.37 5.82
C THR A 34 3.35 3.05 6.29
N SER A 35 3.95 2.27 5.39
CA SER A 35 4.56 0.98 5.71
C SER A 35 5.71 1.12 6.72
N HIS A 36 6.52 2.16 6.56
CA HIS A 36 7.62 2.48 7.46
C HIS A 36 7.12 2.95 8.84
N ALA A 37 6.10 3.82 8.87
CA ALA A 37 5.52 4.31 10.12
C ALA A 37 4.81 3.22 10.94
N LEU A 38 4.29 2.19 10.28
CA LEU A 38 3.78 0.97 10.93
C LEU A 38 4.90 0.07 11.49
N GLY A 39 6.14 0.26 11.06
CA GLY A 39 7.28 -0.60 11.38
C GLY A 39 7.24 -1.95 10.66
N TRP A 40 6.49 -2.04 9.56
CA TRP A 40 6.33 -3.28 8.79
C TRP A 40 7.36 -3.39 7.66
N ASP A 41 7.76 -2.24 7.08
CA ASP A 41 8.82 -2.13 6.07
C ASP A 41 8.68 -3.12 4.89
N PHE A 42 7.46 -3.41 4.44
CA PHE A 42 7.21 -4.28 3.29
C PHE A 42 7.07 -3.49 1.98
N VAL A 43 7.00 -2.16 1.98
CA VAL A 43 7.12 -1.35 0.76
C VAL A 43 8.60 -0.95 0.57
N PRO A 44 9.23 -1.20 -0.59
CA PRO A 44 10.61 -0.82 -0.81
C PRO A 44 10.82 0.68 -0.66
N PRO A 45 12.03 1.14 -0.23
CA PRO A 45 12.35 2.56 -0.16
C PRO A 45 11.94 3.31 -1.42
N THR A 46 11.03 4.28 -1.26
CA THR A 46 10.44 5.02 -2.37
C THR A 46 10.49 6.52 -2.06
N VAL A 47 10.97 7.31 -3.01
CA VAL A 47 11.08 8.78 -2.88
C VAL A 47 10.49 9.49 -4.10
N LEU A 48 9.98 10.70 -3.92
CA LEU A 48 9.65 11.58 -5.04
C LEU A 48 10.93 12.25 -5.54
N ARG A 49 11.10 12.28 -6.85
CA ARG A 49 12.19 12.98 -7.54
C ARG A 49 11.58 14.08 -8.39
N PRO A 50 11.86 15.37 -8.10
CA PRO A 50 11.35 16.47 -8.93
C PRO A 50 12.03 16.49 -10.31
N ASN A 51 13.28 16.03 -10.38
CA ASN A 51 14.11 16.04 -11.58
C ASN A 51 14.52 14.61 -11.95
N GLY A 52 13.62 13.85 -12.57
CA GLY A 52 13.90 12.54 -13.18
C GLY A 52 14.04 12.63 -14.70
N PRO A 53 14.44 11.53 -15.37
CA PRO A 53 14.66 11.50 -16.82
C PRO A 53 13.45 11.90 -17.67
N ALA A 54 12.23 11.74 -17.14
CA ALA A 54 10.98 12.13 -17.78
C ALA A 54 10.13 13.07 -16.88
N GLY A 55 10.82 13.94 -16.12
CA GLY A 55 10.19 14.93 -15.24
C GLY A 55 10.02 14.45 -13.78
N PRO A 56 9.06 15.00 -13.03
CA PRO A 56 8.77 14.54 -11.68
C PRO A 56 8.24 13.10 -11.66
N GLY A 57 8.59 12.32 -10.64
CA GLY A 57 8.08 10.95 -10.48
C GLY A 57 8.60 10.25 -9.24
N SER A 58 8.09 9.06 -8.95
CA SER A 58 8.60 8.23 -7.86
C SER A 58 9.78 7.39 -8.30
N LEU A 59 10.74 7.20 -7.39
CA LEU A 59 11.90 6.33 -7.55
C LEU A 59 11.88 5.32 -6.40
N GLN A 60 11.62 4.06 -6.72
CA GLN A 60 11.52 2.93 -5.79
C GLN A 60 12.73 2.02 -5.94
N LEU A 61 13.33 1.56 -4.84
CA LEU A 61 14.35 0.52 -4.87
C LEU A 61 13.80 -0.72 -5.60
N PHE A 62 14.54 -1.21 -6.59
CA PHE A 62 14.15 -2.44 -7.29
C PHE A 62 14.38 -3.65 -6.39
N VAL A 63 13.37 -4.50 -6.29
CA VAL A 63 13.43 -5.77 -5.55
C VAL A 63 13.55 -6.90 -6.56
N GLU A 64 14.62 -7.68 -6.44
CA GLU A 64 14.78 -8.91 -7.21
C GLU A 64 13.89 -10.01 -6.61
N ALA A 65 12.97 -10.53 -7.42
CA ALA A 65 12.09 -11.62 -7.08
C ALA A 65 11.77 -12.44 -8.34
N ASP A 66 11.44 -13.72 -8.14
CA ASP A 66 11.00 -14.60 -9.23
C ASP A 66 9.58 -14.19 -9.67
N PRO A 67 9.37 -13.74 -10.93
CA PRO A 67 8.06 -13.30 -11.40
C PRO A 67 7.02 -14.44 -11.46
N GLU A 68 7.46 -15.70 -11.53
CA GLU A 68 6.56 -16.85 -11.48
C GLU A 68 6.08 -17.13 -10.04
N ARG A 69 6.76 -16.57 -9.03
CA ARG A 69 6.40 -16.66 -7.61
C ARG A 69 5.51 -15.49 -7.20
N HIS A 70 4.21 -15.65 -7.43
CA HIS A 70 3.17 -14.68 -7.05
C HIS A 70 2.13 -15.29 -6.10
N TYR A 71 1.21 -14.47 -5.57
CA TYR A 71 0.19 -14.88 -4.58
C TYR A 71 -0.50 -16.23 -4.86
N PHE A 72 -0.83 -16.55 -6.13
CA PHE A 72 -1.53 -17.79 -6.47
C PHE A 72 -0.62 -19.03 -6.46
N THR A 73 0.71 -18.86 -6.51
CA THR A 73 1.70 -19.93 -6.39
C THR A 73 2.18 -20.15 -4.96
N PHE A 74 1.85 -19.23 -4.04
CA PHE A 74 2.24 -19.34 -2.64
C PHE A 74 1.57 -20.55 -1.98
N SER A 75 2.34 -21.24 -1.15
CA SER A 75 1.85 -22.24 -0.21
C SER A 75 0.88 -21.63 0.78
N GLN A 76 0.09 -22.48 1.44
CA GLN A 76 -0.80 -22.03 2.51
C GLN A 76 -0.03 -21.32 3.63
N ALA A 77 1.15 -21.82 4.01
CA ALA A 77 1.98 -21.21 5.04
C ALA A 77 2.46 -19.80 4.65
N GLU A 78 2.86 -19.60 3.39
CA GLU A 78 3.23 -18.27 2.87
C GLU A 78 2.02 -17.33 2.84
N LYS A 79 0.85 -17.81 2.40
CA LYS A 79 -0.39 -17.00 2.45
C LYS A 79 -0.72 -16.54 3.87
N GLN A 80 -0.56 -17.39 4.88
CA GLN A 80 -0.82 -17.01 6.28
C GLN A 80 0.06 -15.85 6.78
N GLN A 81 1.22 -15.61 6.16
CA GLN A 81 2.10 -14.47 6.46
C GLN A 81 1.56 -13.14 5.91
N LEU A 82 0.54 -13.16 5.05
CA LEU A 82 -0.04 -11.97 4.41
C LEU A 82 -1.07 -11.23 5.26
N ARG A 83 -1.30 -11.63 6.52
CA ARG A 83 -2.20 -10.87 7.43
C ARG A 83 -1.84 -9.38 7.55
N PRO A 84 -0.57 -8.99 7.76
CA PRO A 84 -0.19 -7.57 7.78
C PRO A 84 -0.49 -6.89 6.43
N VAL A 85 -0.28 -7.59 5.31
CA VAL A 85 -0.56 -7.08 3.96
C VAL A 85 -2.05 -6.80 3.77
N ALA A 86 -2.93 -7.72 4.21
CA ALA A 86 -4.37 -7.52 4.12
C ALA A 86 -4.85 -6.33 4.98
N VAL A 87 -4.27 -6.13 6.18
CA VAL A 87 -4.53 -4.92 6.97
C VAL A 87 -3.99 -3.68 6.27
N PHE A 88 -2.79 -3.74 5.70
CA PHE A 88 -2.16 -2.64 4.98
C PHE A 88 -3.02 -2.19 3.80
N ASP A 89 -3.45 -3.12 2.94
CA ASP A 89 -4.30 -2.83 1.78
C ASP A 89 -5.63 -2.20 2.20
N ALA A 90 -6.26 -2.68 3.28
CA ALA A 90 -7.47 -2.07 3.81
C ALA A 90 -7.21 -0.65 4.35
N LEU A 91 -6.11 -0.47 5.08
CA LEU A 91 -5.71 0.82 5.65
C LEU A 91 -5.38 1.85 4.57
N ILE A 92 -4.73 1.46 3.46
CA ILE A 92 -4.41 2.38 2.37
C ILE A 92 -5.47 2.39 1.27
N ASN A 93 -6.53 1.57 1.38
CA ASN A 93 -7.59 1.45 0.38
C ASN A 93 -7.02 1.12 -0.99
N ASN A 94 -6.18 0.08 -1.03
CA ASN A 94 -5.54 -0.36 -2.26
C ASN A 94 -6.58 -0.85 -3.26
N ALA A 95 -6.69 -0.13 -4.36
CA ALA A 95 -7.67 -0.40 -5.40
C ALA A 95 -7.12 -1.31 -6.50
N ASP A 96 -5.95 -1.93 -6.38
CA ASP A 96 -5.42 -2.81 -7.43
C ASP A 96 -4.38 -3.82 -6.93
N ARG A 97 -4.56 -4.43 -5.75
CA ARG A 97 -3.62 -5.48 -5.28
C ARG A 97 -3.76 -6.76 -6.08
N LYS A 98 -2.92 -6.91 -7.11
CA LYS A 98 -2.77 -8.14 -7.90
C LYS A 98 -1.80 -9.12 -7.23
N GLY A 99 -1.86 -10.37 -7.68
CA GLY A 99 -0.98 -11.42 -7.16
C GLY A 99 0.50 -11.16 -7.41
N GLY A 100 0.85 -10.57 -8.56
CA GLY A 100 2.22 -10.18 -8.91
C GLY A 100 2.75 -8.97 -8.14
N HIS A 101 1.91 -8.28 -7.35
CA HIS A 101 2.32 -7.14 -6.55
C HIS A 101 2.87 -7.54 -5.17
N VAL A 102 2.83 -8.83 -4.83
CA VAL A 102 3.39 -9.41 -3.61
C VAL A 102 4.61 -10.22 -3.99
N LEU A 103 5.78 -9.64 -3.77
CA LEU A 103 7.07 -10.24 -4.10
C LEU A 103 7.60 -10.99 -2.89
N LEU A 104 8.17 -12.17 -3.14
CA LEU A 104 8.90 -12.94 -2.13
C LEU A 104 10.35 -13.02 -2.58
N ALA A 105 11.20 -12.21 -1.93
CA ALA A 105 12.61 -12.12 -2.25
C ALA A 105 13.35 -13.41 -1.85
N PRO A 106 14.54 -13.69 -2.42
CA PRO A 106 15.31 -14.90 -2.12
C PRO A 106 15.69 -15.09 -0.64
N ASP A 107 15.74 -14.00 0.13
CA ASP A 107 15.98 -14.00 1.58
C ASP A 107 14.72 -14.32 2.41
N GLY A 108 13.59 -14.58 1.76
CA GLY A 108 12.30 -14.85 2.39
C GLY A 108 11.52 -13.60 2.80
N ARG A 109 12.02 -12.39 2.50
CA ARG A 109 11.32 -11.15 2.81
C ARG A 109 10.19 -10.90 1.82
N LEU A 110 9.03 -10.52 2.36
CA LEU A 110 7.91 -10.03 1.58
C LEU A 110 8.11 -8.56 1.21
N TRP A 111 7.87 -8.24 -0.05
CA TRP A 111 7.80 -6.87 -0.54
C TRP A 111 6.49 -6.64 -1.29
N LEU A 112 5.98 -5.42 -1.18
CA LEU A 112 4.79 -4.94 -1.86
C LEU A 112 5.19 -3.85 -2.83
N ILE A 113 4.69 -3.94 -4.05
CA ILE A 113 4.89 -2.94 -5.08
C ILE A 113 3.55 -2.45 -5.62
N ASP A 114 3.61 -1.40 -6.43
CA ASP A 114 2.48 -0.85 -7.20
C ASP A 114 1.31 -0.35 -6.34
N HIS A 115 1.52 0.80 -5.71
CA HIS A 115 0.56 1.48 -4.84
C HIS A 115 0.00 2.77 -5.44
N GLY A 116 0.19 2.99 -6.74
CA GLY A 116 -0.35 4.17 -7.43
C GLY A 116 -1.86 4.35 -7.22
N LEU A 117 -2.63 3.26 -7.11
CA LEU A 117 -4.09 3.30 -6.95
C LEU A 117 -4.52 3.09 -5.48
N CYS A 118 -4.00 3.92 -4.58
CA CYS A 118 -4.30 3.89 -3.14
C CYS A 118 -4.84 5.24 -2.64
N PHE A 119 -5.23 5.29 -1.37
CA PHE A 119 -5.60 6.50 -0.60
C PHE A 119 -6.83 7.26 -1.07
N HIS A 120 -7.54 6.77 -2.09
CA HIS A 120 -8.78 7.37 -2.55
C HIS A 120 -9.78 7.54 -1.39
N VAL A 121 -10.52 8.66 -1.40
CA VAL A 121 -11.48 9.04 -0.34
C VAL A 121 -12.69 8.10 -0.26
N GLU A 122 -13.19 7.65 -1.40
CA GLU A 122 -14.19 6.58 -1.50
C GLU A 122 -13.56 5.20 -1.30
N GLU A 123 -14.30 4.28 -0.67
CA GLU A 123 -13.90 2.88 -0.53
C GLU A 123 -13.77 2.21 -1.90
N LYS A 124 -12.55 1.76 -2.23
CA LYS A 124 -12.17 1.16 -3.51
C LYS A 124 -11.36 -0.13 -3.36
N LEU A 125 -11.25 -0.67 -2.14
CA LEU A 125 -10.43 -1.85 -1.84
C LEU A 125 -10.70 -3.00 -2.82
N ARG A 126 -9.65 -3.33 -3.58
CA ARG A 126 -9.60 -4.41 -4.55
C ARG A 126 -8.32 -5.18 -4.35
N THR A 127 -8.45 -6.41 -3.86
CA THR A 127 -7.30 -7.26 -3.55
C THR A 127 -7.56 -8.72 -3.90
N VAL A 128 -6.49 -9.46 -4.16
CA VAL A 128 -6.55 -10.93 -4.23
C VAL A 128 -6.48 -11.59 -2.85
N ILE A 129 -6.13 -10.83 -1.80
CA ILE A 129 -5.85 -11.33 -0.44
C ILE A 129 -7.11 -11.24 0.44
N TRP A 130 -8.18 -11.92 0.02
CA TRP A 130 -9.43 -12.02 0.80
C TRP A 130 -9.46 -13.21 1.77
N ASP A 131 -8.37 -13.97 1.89
CA ASP A 131 -8.28 -15.20 2.69
C ASP A 131 -8.69 -15.02 4.15
N PHE A 132 -8.58 -13.79 4.68
CA PHE A 132 -8.83 -13.47 6.09
C PHE A 132 -10.14 -12.72 6.34
N ALA A 133 -10.99 -12.55 5.32
CA ALA A 133 -12.20 -11.73 5.41
C ALA A 133 -13.05 -12.11 6.64
N GLY A 134 -13.38 -11.12 7.47
CA GLY A 134 -14.18 -11.31 8.69
C GLY A 134 -13.43 -11.95 9.87
N GLU A 135 -12.20 -12.45 9.71
CA GLU A 135 -11.38 -12.91 10.84
C GLU A 135 -11.03 -11.75 11.79
N PRO A 136 -10.79 -12.02 13.08
CA PRO A 136 -10.22 -11.02 13.98
C PRO A 136 -8.83 -10.57 13.53
N ILE A 137 -8.56 -9.26 13.56
CA ILE A 137 -7.21 -8.74 13.36
C ILE A 137 -6.37 -9.12 14.59
N PRO A 138 -5.19 -9.76 14.40
CA PRO A 138 -4.28 -10.08 15.50
C PRO A 138 -3.95 -8.87 16.39
N ASP A 139 -3.83 -9.09 17.69
CA ASP A 139 -3.59 -8.01 18.67
C ASP A 139 -2.31 -7.21 18.39
N GLY A 140 -1.25 -7.87 17.92
CA GLY A 140 -0.01 -7.19 17.51
C GLY A 140 -0.26 -6.16 16.40
N LEU A 141 -1.00 -6.54 15.35
CA LEU A 141 -1.31 -5.61 14.25
C LEU A 141 -2.21 -4.46 14.72
N LYS A 142 -3.16 -4.71 15.64
CA LYS A 142 -3.96 -3.63 16.26
C LYS A 142 -3.09 -2.67 17.07
N GLN A 143 -2.10 -3.16 17.80
CA GLN A 143 -1.16 -2.31 18.53
C GLN A 143 -0.32 -1.45 17.58
N ASP A 144 0.11 -2.01 16.45
CA ASP A 144 0.84 -1.27 15.42
C ASP A 144 -0.03 -0.16 14.82
N LEU A 145 -1.30 -0.46 14.50
CA LEU A 145 -2.28 0.53 14.04
C LEU A 145 -2.55 1.63 15.08
N ILE A 146 -2.62 1.29 16.37
CA ILE A 146 -2.75 2.27 17.46
C ILE A 146 -1.55 3.21 17.50
N ARG A 147 -0.32 2.68 17.42
CA ARG A 147 0.89 3.51 17.38
C ARG A 147 0.92 4.41 16.15
N PHE A 148 0.50 3.89 14.99
CA PHE A 148 0.39 4.67 13.77
C PHE A 148 -0.66 5.79 13.89
N ARG A 149 -1.84 5.51 14.47
CA ARG A 149 -2.87 6.51 14.77
C ARG A 149 -2.32 7.63 15.66
N ASP A 150 -1.66 7.27 16.75
CA ASP A 150 -1.12 8.22 17.70
C ASP A 150 -0.02 9.08 17.05
N GLY A 151 0.79 8.48 16.17
CA GLY A 151 1.76 9.19 15.33
C GLY A 151 1.09 10.15 14.35
N LEU A 152 0.06 9.71 13.63
CA LEU A 152 -0.72 10.57 12.73
C LEU A 152 -1.40 11.72 13.46
N ALA A 153 -1.76 11.57 14.74
CA ALA A 153 -2.37 12.64 15.53
C ALA A 153 -1.33 13.63 16.10
N GLY A 154 -0.21 13.10 16.62
CA GLY A 154 0.72 13.85 17.47
C GLY A 154 2.12 14.12 16.90
N ASP A 155 2.57 13.37 15.88
CA ASP A 155 3.89 13.57 15.28
C ASP A 155 3.82 14.50 14.07
N ILE A 156 4.28 15.74 14.26
CA ILE A 156 4.37 16.74 13.19
C ILE A 156 5.23 16.27 12.02
N ARG A 157 6.29 15.48 12.26
CA ARG A 157 7.19 15.02 11.20
C ARG A 157 6.47 14.06 10.28
N LEU A 158 5.69 13.14 10.84
CA LEU A 158 4.90 12.19 10.05
C LEU A 158 3.85 12.91 9.21
N LYS A 159 3.15 13.89 9.78
CA LYS A 159 2.20 14.73 9.03
C LYS A 159 2.87 15.45 7.85
N THR A 160 4.00 16.11 8.12
CA THR A 160 4.76 16.83 7.08
C THR A 160 5.27 15.93 5.95
N LEU A 161 5.47 14.63 6.20
CA LEU A 161 5.80 13.68 5.14
C LEU A 161 4.62 13.43 4.19
N TYR A 162 3.38 13.54 4.65
CA TYR A 162 2.18 13.36 3.81
C TYR A 162 1.73 14.63 3.08
N ASP A 163 2.06 15.83 3.58
CA ASP A 163 1.66 17.12 2.97
C ASP A 163 1.90 17.22 1.45
N PRO A 164 3.05 16.77 0.89
CA PRO A 164 3.25 16.81 -0.56
C PRO A 164 2.71 15.57 -1.29
N LEU A 165 2.14 14.60 -0.58
CA LEU A 165 1.82 13.27 -1.10
C LEU A 165 0.33 13.01 -1.27
N LEU A 166 -0.49 13.51 -0.34
CA LEU A 166 -1.94 13.28 -0.26
C LEU A 166 -2.66 14.61 -0.04
N SER A 167 -3.90 14.72 -0.51
CA SER A 167 -4.77 15.84 -0.13
C SER A 167 -5.18 15.75 1.35
N GLU A 168 -5.72 16.85 1.89
CA GLU A 168 -6.26 16.88 3.25
C GLU A 168 -7.40 15.87 3.41
N GLU A 169 -8.28 15.77 2.40
CA GLU A 169 -9.41 14.83 2.38
C GLU A 169 -8.93 13.36 2.31
N GLU A 170 -7.87 13.07 1.55
CA GLU A 170 -7.30 11.71 1.48
C GLU A 170 -6.66 11.30 2.81
N LEU A 171 -5.99 12.23 3.49
CA LEU A 171 -5.39 12.00 4.81
C LEU A 171 -6.47 11.84 5.91
N GLU A 172 -7.55 12.61 5.82
CA GLU A 172 -8.72 12.43 6.68
C GLU A 172 -9.37 11.06 6.43
N ALA A 173 -9.55 10.66 5.16
CA ALA A 173 -10.09 9.34 4.81
C ALA A 173 -9.20 8.19 5.30
N LEU A 174 -7.87 8.33 5.26
CA LEU A 174 -6.94 7.38 5.87
C LEU A 174 -7.17 7.26 7.38
N SER A 175 -7.33 8.38 8.07
CA SER A 175 -7.57 8.43 9.52
C SER A 175 -8.93 7.79 9.88
N VAL A 176 -9.99 8.08 9.11
CA VAL A 176 -11.31 7.45 9.29
C VAL A 176 -11.25 5.94 9.08
N ARG A 177 -10.54 5.47 8.04
CA ARG A 177 -10.37 4.03 7.78
C ARG A 177 -9.58 3.34 8.89
N LEU A 178 -8.54 3.99 9.42
CA LEU A 178 -7.77 3.51 10.56
C LEU A 178 -8.65 3.32 11.80
N GLU A 179 -9.46 4.32 12.17
CA GLU A 179 -10.40 4.22 13.29
C GLU A 179 -11.43 3.11 13.08
N ARG A 180 -11.96 2.97 11.86
CA ARG A 180 -12.89 1.87 11.55
C ARG A 180 -12.26 0.50 11.75
N LEU A 181 -11.03 0.29 11.26
CA LEU A 181 -10.31 -0.98 11.43
C LEU A 181 -10.09 -1.29 12.92
N LEU A 182 -9.70 -0.29 13.73
CA LEU A 182 -9.52 -0.46 15.17
C LEU A 182 -10.83 -0.73 15.91
N ALA A 183 -11.91 -0.02 15.58
CA ALA A 183 -13.20 -0.17 16.21
C ALA A 183 -13.85 -1.54 15.91
N HIS A 184 -13.77 -2.01 14.67
CA HIS A 184 -14.33 -3.31 14.29
C HIS A 184 -13.42 -4.48 14.71
N GLY A 185 -12.09 -4.28 14.68
CA GLY A 185 -11.10 -5.28 15.06
C GLY A 185 -11.10 -6.53 14.18
N ARG A 186 -11.62 -6.44 12.95
CA ARG A 186 -11.76 -7.54 11.99
C ARG A 186 -11.34 -7.11 10.59
N PHE A 187 -10.84 -8.07 9.80
CA PHE A 187 -10.60 -7.84 8.39
C PHE A 187 -11.91 -7.52 7.66
N PRO A 188 -11.90 -6.60 6.69
CA PRO A 188 -13.10 -6.24 5.95
C PRO A 188 -13.64 -7.42 5.12
N MET A 189 -14.94 -7.40 4.87
CA MET A 189 -15.61 -8.32 3.95
C MET A 189 -15.56 -7.77 2.51
N PRO A 190 -15.52 -8.63 1.47
CA PRO A 190 -15.53 -8.21 0.07
C PRO A 190 -16.92 -7.73 -0.38
N ASN A 191 -17.37 -6.60 0.18
CA ASN A 191 -18.73 -6.08 -0.01
C ASN A 191 -18.88 -5.10 -1.18
N SER A 192 -17.79 -4.74 -1.86
CA SER A 192 -17.84 -3.87 -3.04
C SER A 192 -18.37 -4.64 -4.26
N GLU A 193 -18.90 -3.94 -5.26
CA GLU A 193 -19.37 -4.57 -6.52
C GLU A 193 -18.25 -5.31 -7.25
N ARG A 194 -17.01 -4.84 -7.07
CA ARG A 194 -15.79 -5.43 -7.66
C ARG A 194 -14.72 -5.51 -6.58
N PRO A 195 -14.67 -6.59 -5.79
CA PRO A 195 -13.69 -6.73 -4.69
C PRO A 195 -12.33 -7.26 -5.15
N TYR A 196 -12.23 -7.73 -6.40
CA TYR A 196 -10.98 -8.22 -7.00
C TYR A 196 -10.43 -7.20 -8.01
N PRO A 197 -9.10 -7.08 -8.14
CA PRO A 197 -8.48 -6.32 -9.22
C PRO A 197 -8.70 -7.00 -10.58
N TRP A 198 -8.38 -6.29 -11.66
CA TRP A 198 -8.35 -6.89 -12.99
C TRP A 198 -7.14 -6.39 -13.81
N PRO A 199 -6.34 -7.29 -14.40
CA PRO A 199 -6.33 -8.75 -14.20
C PRO A 199 -5.95 -9.15 -12.75
N LEU A 200 -6.00 -10.44 -12.43
CA LEU A 200 -5.62 -10.95 -11.10
C LEU A 200 -4.10 -11.03 -10.88
N VAL A 201 -3.32 -11.11 -11.96
CA VAL A 201 -1.84 -11.11 -11.98
C VAL A 201 -1.40 -10.07 -12.99
#